data_AF-A0A3A6MW63-F1
#
_entry.id   AF-A0A3A6MW63-F1
#
_cell.length_a   1.000
_cell.length_b   1.000
_cell.length_c   1.000
_cell.angle_alpha   90.00
_cell.angle_beta   90.00
_cell.angle_gamma   90.00
#
_symmetry.space_group_name_H-M   'P 1'
#
loop_
_entity.id
_entity.type
_entity.pdbx_description
1 polymer ?
#
loop_
_entity_poly.entity_id
_entity_poly.type
_entity_poly.pdbx_seq_one_letter_code
_entity_poly.pdbx_strand_id
1 'polypeptide(L)'
;MQTLYEKITFVLTGLVYVLFHLGQAPGGGSLLVGTAMALMNTLPYEIGVTYLIVVFIRRTTGQRPPWDRTLRIFFTVGILFGLVYGLYVRGALEEERRKSQEISATRCAPDDTRTIPWYWA
;
A
#
# COMPACT_ATOMS: atom_id res chain seq x y z
N MET A 1 13.11 24.44 23.27
CA MET A 1 12.89 23.14 23.93
C MET A 1 11.67 22.53 23.30
N GLN A 2 11.77 21.34 22.67
CA GLN A 2 10.59 20.67 22.13
C GLN A 2 9.69 20.22 23.29
N THR A 3 8.41 20.51 23.20
CA THR A 3 7.45 20.18 24.26
C THR A 3 7.19 18.65 24.27
N LEU A 4 6.78 18.10 25.41
CA LEU A 4 6.40 16.68 25.52
C LEU A 4 5.36 16.27 24.46
N TYR A 5 4.46 17.20 24.12
CA TYR A 5 3.44 17.02 23.09
C TYR A 5 4.02 16.79 21.68
N GLU A 6 5.06 17.53 21.29
CA GLU A 6 5.72 17.38 20.00
C GLU A 6 6.38 16.01 19.85
N LYS A 7 6.96 15.49 20.94
CA LYS A 7 7.57 14.15 20.96
C LYS A 7 6.52 13.06 20.84
N ILE A 8 5.40 13.18 21.56
CA ILE A 8 4.31 12.21 21.51
C ILE A 8 3.69 12.16 20.12
N THR A 9 3.37 13.32 19.52
CA THR A 9 2.83 13.37 18.15
C THR A 9 3.82 12.82 17.13
N PHE A 10 5.12 13.08 17.29
CA PHE A 10 6.15 12.49 16.43
C PHE A 10 6.17 10.96 16.50
N VAL A 11 6.20 10.41 17.71
CA VAL A 11 6.17 8.95 17.92
C VAL A 11 4.87 8.34 17.38
N LEU A 12 3.73 9.00 17.61
CA LEU A 12 2.44 8.56 17.10
C LEU A 12 2.43 8.51 15.56
N THR A 13 2.99 9.52 14.88
CA THR A 13 3.07 9.53 13.42
C THR A 13 3.97 8.41 12.88
N GLY A 14 5.08 8.11 13.54
CA GLY A 14 5.93 6.97 13.18
C GLY A 14 5.22 5.62 13.38
N LEU A 15 4.43 5.50 14.45
CA LEU A 15 3.67 4.27 14.75
C LEU A 15 2.55 4.05 13.72
N VAL A 16 1.84 5.12 13.35
CA VAL A 16 0.84 5.09 12.27
C VAL A 16 1.50 4.75 10.93
N TYR A 17 2.67 5.31 10.62
CA TYR A 17 3.44 4.95 9.43
C TYR A 17 3.73 3.45 9.35
N VAL A 18 4.18 2.84 10.46
CA VAL A 18 4.43 1.40 10.53
C VAL A 18 3.12 0.63 10.33
N LEU A 19 2.03 1.03 11.00
CA LEU A 19 0.70 0.41 10.86
C LEU A 19 0.18 0.39 9.40
N PHE A 20 0.39 1.47 8.65
CA PHE A 20 -0.02 1.51 7.23
C PHE A 20 0.86 0.65 6.33
N HIS A 21 2.08 0.34 6.77
CA HIS A 21 2.98 -0.57 6.08
C HIS A 21 2.83 -2.02 6.50
N LEU A 22 2.03 -2.32 7.54
CA LEU A 22 1.73 -3.70 7.94
C LEU A 22 0.96 -4.39 6.80
N GLY A 23 1.70 -5.14 5.99
CA GLY A 23 1.19 -5.86 4.84
C GLY A 23 1.22 -7.37 5.10
N GLN A 24 0.11 -8.05 4.83
CA GLN A 24 0.10 -9.51 4.78
C GLN A 24 0.69 -9.96 3.43
N ALA A 25 1.67 -10.87 3.45
CA ALA A 25 2.30 -11.34 2.21
C ALA A 25 1.30 -12.14 1.34
N PRO A 26 1.36 -12.04 0.00
CA PRO A 26 0.57 -12.89 -0.89
C PRO A 26 0.89 -14.36 -0.61
N GLY A 27 -0.15 -15.19 -0.41
CA GLY A 27 0.02 -16.63 -0.21
C GLY A 27 0.22 -17.12 1.24
N GLY A 28 -0.04 -16.29 2.26
CA GLY A 28 -0.02 -16.72 3.67
C GLY A 28 1.36 -16.69 4.33
N GLY A 29 2.33 -15.98 3.75
CA GLY A 29 3.62 -15.70 4.39
C GLY A 29 3.49 -14.84 5.65
N SER A 30 4.55 -14.82 6.47
CA SER A 30 4.61 -14.03 7.70
C SER A 30 4.32 -12.55 7.45
N LEU A 31 3.53 -11.92 8.35
CA LEU A 31 3.25 -10.48 8.37
C LEU A 31 4.52 -9.64 8.26
N LEU A 32 5.62 -10.12 8.85
CA LEU A 32 6.90 -9.42 8.80
C LEU A 32 7.46 -9.34 7.38
N VAL A 33 7.33 -10.42 6.60
CA VAL A 33 7.83 -10.49 5.21
C VAL A 33 6.99 -9.62 4.29
N GLY A 34 5.65 -9.65 4.47
CA GLY A 34 4.76 -8.79 3.68
C GLY A 34 4.99 -7.30 3.96
N THR A 35 5.18 -6.94 5.23
CA THR A 35 5.54 -5.58 5.66
C THR A 35 6.89 -5.15 5.09
N ALA A 36 7.90 -6.02 5.14
CA ALA A 36 9.23 -5.73 4.58
C ALA A 36 9.19 -5.53 3.06
N MET A 37 8.43 -6.35 2.34
CA MET A 37 8.25 -6.21 0.89
C MET A 37 7.49 -4.94 0.53
N ALA A 38 6.42 -4.62 1.27
CA ALA A 38 5.69 -3.37 1.10
C ALA A 38 6.62 -2.17 1.31
N LEU A 39 7.36 -2.15 2.42
CA LEU A 39 8.35 -1.11 2.71
C LEU A 39 9.41 -1.01 1.62
N MET A 40 9.97 -2.12 1.15
CA MET A 40 11.03 -2.09 0.15
C MET A 40 10.55 -1.56 -1.21
N ASN A 41 9.28 -1.77 -1.53
CA ASN A 41 8.66 -1.19 -2.72
C ASN A 41 8.31 0.29 -2.56
N THR A 42 7.89 0.75 -1.38
CA THR A 42 7.48 2.15 -1.17
C THR A 42 8.62 3.08 -0.78
N LEU A 43 9.62 2.58 -0.03
CA LEU A 43 10.76 3.35 0.50
C LEU A 43 11.48 4.22 -0.54
N PRO A 44 11.87 3.69 -1.72
CA PRO A 44 12.58 4.50 -2.71
C PRO A 44 11.76 5.70 -3.18
N TYR A 45 10.44 5.52 -3.36
CA TYR A 45 9.54 6.59 -3.76
C TYR A 45 9.32 7.60 -2.63
N GLU A 46 9.14 7.12 -1.39
CA GLU A 46 8.99 7.97 -0.22
C GLU A 46 10.21 8.85 0.02
N ILE A 47 11.42 8.28 -0.08
CA ILE A 47 12.68 9.01 0.02
C ILE A 47 12.76 10.05 -1.10
N GLY A 48 12.45 9.67 -2.35
CA GLY A 48 12.48 10.58 -3.50
C GLY A 48 11.53 11.76 -3.34
N VAL A 49 10.27 11.51 -2.98
CA VAL A 49 9.25 12.55 -2.78
C VAL A 49 9.60 13.43 -1.59
N THR A 50 10.04 12.84 -0.48
CA THR A 50 10.48 13.60 0.70
C THR A 50 11.66 14.49 0.35
N TYR A 51 12.63 13.99 -0.40
CA TYR A 51 13.77 14.77 -0.86
C TYR A 51 13.33 15.97 -1.72
N LEU A 52 12.42 15.75 -2.68
CA LEU A 52 11.86 16.83 -3.50
C LEU A 52 11.19 17.91 -2.64
N ILE A 53 10.38 17.52 -1.65
CA ILE A 53 9.71 18.45 -0.73
C ILE A 53 10.75 19.23 0.09
N VAL A 54 11.77 18.56 0.63
CA VAL A 54 12.84 19.21 1.42
C VAL A 54 13.63 20.20 0.56
N VAL A 55 13.96 19.84 -0.67
CA VAL A 55 14.64 20.72 -1.62
C VAL A 55 13.76 21.93 -1.96
N PHE A 56 12.47 21.71 -2.17
CA PHE A 56 11.51 22.79 -2.42
C PHE A 56 11.45 23.76 -1.23
N ILE A 57 11.27 23.25 0.00
CA ILE A 57 11.26 24.07 1.22
C ILE A 57 12.57 24.83 1.40
N ARG A 58 13.71 24.19 1.13
CA ARG A 58 15.03 24.84 1.17
C ARG A 58 15.11 25.99 0.18
N ARG A 59 14.54 25.82 -1.02
CA ARG A 59 14.58 26.84 -2.07
C ARG A 59 13.66 28.02 -1.77
N THR A 60 12.52 27.80 -1.11
CA THR A 60 11.60 28.89 -0.73
C THR A 60 12.02 29.63 0.53
N THR A 61 12.60 28.93 1.51
CA THR A 61 12.96 29.49 2.83
C THR A 61 14.42 29.93 2.91
N GLY A 62 15.26 29.53 1.94
CA GLY A 62 16.71 29.79 1.93
C GLY A 62 17.52 28.94 2.92
N GLN A 63 16.87 28.24 3.84
CA GLN A 63 17.49 27.40 4.86
C GLN A 63 16.98 25.97 4.81
N ARG A 64 17.82 25.00 5.19
CA ARG A 64 17.41 23.59 5.28
C ARG A 64 16.45 23.42 6.47
N PRO A 65 15.31 22.74 6.29
CA PRO A 65 14.41 22.46 7.39
C PRO A 65 15.10 21.60 8.47
N PRO A 66 14.75 21.79 9.75
CA PRO A 66 15.28 20.96 10.83
C PRO A 66 14.86 19.49 10.64
N TRP A 67 15.71 18.57 11.10
CA TRP A 67 15.53 17.12 10.92
C TRP A 67 14.18 16.60 11.42
N ASP A 68 13.65 17.15 12.51
CA ASP A 68 12.32 16.82 13.03
C ASP A 68 11.22 17.05 11.97
N ARG A 69 11.30 18.17 11.26
CA ARG A 69 10.33 18.52 10.20
C ARG A 69 10.48 17.61 8.99
N THR A 70 11.71 17.28 8.61
CA THR A 70 11.99 16.35 7.51
C THR A 70 11.43 14.95 7.80
N LEU A 71 11.62 14.44 9.02
CA LEU A 71 11.08 13.13 9.42
C LEU A 71 9.55 13.12 9.47
N ARG A 72 8.92 14.21 9.93
CA ARG A 72 7.45 14.34 9.86
C ARG A 72 6.95 14.30 8.40
N ILE A 73 7.61 15.02 7.49
CA ILE A 73 7.28 14.98 6.06
C ILE A 73 7.42 13.55 5.54
N PHE A 74 8.53 12.88 5.85
CA PHE A 74 8.76 11.49 5.46
C PHE A 74 7.62 10.58 5.92
N PHE A 75 7.23 10.63 7.20
CA PHE A 75 6.12 9.81 7.72
C PHE A 75 4.80 10.15 7.05
N THR A 76 4.50 11.43 6.80
CA THR A 76 3.23 11.81 6.14
C THR A 76 3.15 11.31 4.70
N VAL A 77 4.24 11.44 3.94
CA VAL A 77 4.34 10.91 2.58
C VAL A 77 4.18 9.40 2.61
N GLY A 78 4.90 8.73 3.51
CA GLY A 78 4.85 7.28 3.63
C GLY A 78 3.49 6.73 4.05
N ILE A 79 2.76 7.39 4.96
CA ILE A 79 1.38 7.00 5.28
C ILE A 79 0.50 7.06 4.03
N LEU A 80 0.68 8.08 3.19
CA LEU A 80 -0.10 8.26 1.97
C LEU A 80 0.22 7.19 0.93
N PHE A 81 1.50 6.88 0.73
CA PHE A 81 1.94 5.80 -0.15
C PHE A 81 1.53 4.42 0.37
N GLY A 82 1.69 4.14 1.66
CA GLY A 82 1.25 2.90 2.30
C GLY A 82 -0.25 2.67 2.16
N LEU A 83 -1.07 3.72 2.32
CA LEU A 83 -2.51 3.66 2.09
C LEU A 83 -2.85 3.34 0.62
N VAL A 84 -2.23 4.04 -0.33
CA VAL A 84 -2.46 3.81 -1.78
C VAL A 84 -2.03 2.40 -2.18
N TYR A 85 -0.86 1.95 -1.70
CA TYR A 85 -0.36 0.59 -1.96
C TYR A 85 -1.29 -0.47 -1.35
N GLY A 86 -1.74 -0.27 -0.11
CA GLY A 86 -2.69 -1.18 0.54
C GLY A 86 -4.03 -1.29 -0.20
N LEU A 87 -4.55 -0.17 -0.70
CA LEU A 87 -5.76 -0.15 -1.55
C LEU A 87 -5.53 -0.85 -2.88
N TYR A 88 -4.39 -0.60 -3.54
CA TYR A 88 -4.02 -1.25 -4.79
C TYR A 88 -3.96 -2.77 -4.65
N VAL A 89 -3.28 -3.27 -3.61
CA VAL A 89 -3.17 -4.72 -3.34
C VAL A 89 -4.53 -5.33 -3.05
N ARG A 90 -5.38 -4.69 -2.23
CA ARG A 90 -6.74 -5.18 -1.95
C ARG A 90 -7.61 -5.20 -3.21
N GLY A 91 -7.55 -4.14 -4.02
CA GLY A 91 -8.28 -4.07 -5.28
C GLY A 91 -7.89 -5.20 -6.24
N ALA A 92 -6.58 -5.44 -6.39
CA ALA A 92 -6.08 -6.54 -7.22
C ALA A 92 -6.58 -7.92 -6.74
N LEU A 93 -6.58 -8.16 -5.42
CA LEU A 93 -7.08 -9.42 -4.84
C LEU A 93 -8.60 -9.59 -5.04
N GLU A 94 -9.38 -8.51 -4.97
CA GLU A 94 -10.82 -8.56 -5.21
C GLU A 94 -11.15 -8.84 -6.68
N GLU A 95 -10.36 -8.31 -7.63
CA GLU A 95 -10.49 -8.66 -9.04
C GLU A 95 -10.20 -10.14 -9.30
N GLU A 96 -9.15 -10.69 -8.70
CA GLU A 96 -8.85 -12.13 -8.83
C GLU A 96 -9.95 -13.02 -8.24
N ARG A 97 -10.55 -12.62 -7.11
CA ARG A 97 -11.71 -13.32 -6.54
C ARG A 97 -12.90 -13.26 -7.47
N ARG A 98 -13.21 -12.09 -8.06
CA ARG A 98 -14.30 -11.95 -9.04
C ARG A 98 -14.08 -12.83 -10.25
N LYS A 99 -12.88 -12.81 -10.85
CA LYS A 99 -12.52 -13.68 -11.99
C LYS A 99 -12.66 -15.17 -11.63
N SER A 100 -12.18 -15.57 -10.46
CA SER A 100 -12.32 -16.97 -10.00
C SER A 100 -13.77 -17.38 -9.77
N GLN A 101 -14.60 -16.47 -9.26
CA GLN A 101 -16.03 -16.71 -9.06
C GLN A 101 -16.80 -16.78 -10.38
N GLU A 102 -16.44 -15.94 -11.36
CA GLU A 102 -17.01 -15.97 -12.71
C GLU A 102 -16.64 -17.26 -13.47
N ILE A 103 -15.38 -17.71 -13.37
CA ILE A 103 -14.92 -19.00 -13.91
C ILE A 103 -15.67 -20.16 -13.24
N SER A 104 -15.89 -20.08 -11.93
CA SER A 104 -16.64 -21.11 -11.20
C SER A 104 -18.13 -21.13 -11.59
N ALA A 105 -18.73 -19.95 -11.79
CA ALA A 105 -20.12 -19.82 -12.24
C ALA A 105 -20.32 -20.32 -13.68
N THR A 106 -19.36 -20.07 -14.58
CA THR A 106 -19.39 -20.61 -15.96
C THR A 106 -19.12 -22.11 -16.01
N ARG A 107 -18.41 -22.69 -15.03
CA ARG A 107 -18.26 -24.16 -14.89
C ARG A 107 -19.48 -24.85 -14.30
N CYS A 108 -20.23 -24.16 -13.44
CA CYS A 108 -21.46 -24.67 -12.83
C CYS A 108 -22.70 -24.43 -13.70
N ALA A 109 -22.66 -23.44 -14.59
CA ALA A 109 -23.62 -23.35 -15.69
C ALA A 109 -23.34 -24.53 -16.63
N PRO A 110 -24.33 -25.40 -16.93
CA PRO A 110 -24.14 -26.42 -17.94
C PRO A 110 -23.70 -25.73 -19.23
N ASP A 111 -22.58 -26.19 -19.76
CA ASP A 111 -22.01 -25.75 -21.03
C ASP A 111 -23.01 -26.09 -22.16
N ASP A 112 -23.96 -25.19 -22.37
CA ASP A 112 -25.05 -25.29 -23.36
C ASP A 112 -24.54 -24.89 -24.75
N THR A 113 -23.29 -25.23 -25.05
CA THR A 113 -22.69 -25.16 -26.39
C THR A 113 -22.83 -26.48 -27.16
N ARG A 114 -23.49 -27.49 -26.56
CA ARG A 114 -23.85 -28.73 -27.27
C ARG A 114 -24.93 -28.45 -28.32
N THR A 115 -24.49 -28.18 -29.54
CA THR A 115 -25.29 -28.15 -30.78
C THR A 115 -25.75 -29.54 -31.24
N ILE A 116 -25.75 -30.55 -30.37
CA ILE A 116 -26.07 -31.93 -30.72
C ILE A 116 -27.46 -32.28 -30.18
N PRO A 117 -28.48 -32.48 -31.05
CA PRO A 117 -29.82 -32.81 -30.61
C PRO A 117 -29.91 -34.26 -30.09
N TRP A 118 -30.69 -34.43 -29.02
CA TRP A 118 -30.76 -35.59 -28.14
C TRP A 118 -31.36 -36.89 -28.73
N TYR A 119 -31.65 -36.96 -30.03
CA TYR A 119 -32.38 -38.09 -30.63
C TYR A 119 -31.50 -39.20 -31.21
N TRP A 120 -30.20 -39.22 -30.90
CA TRP A 120 -29.23 -40.19 -31.43
C TRP A 120 -28.58 -41.11 -30.36
N ALA A 121 -29.21 -41.32 -29.20
CA ALA A 121 -28.74 -42.25 -28.18
C ALA A 121 -29.70 -43.45 -28.02
#